data_AF-A0A9W6JT75-F1
#
_entry.id   AF-A0A9W6JT75-F1
#
_cell.length_a   1.000
_cell.length_b   1.000
_cell.length_c   1.000
_cell.angle_alpha   90.00
_cell.angle_beta   90.00
_cell.angle_gamma   90.00
#
_symmetry.space_group_name_H-M   'P 1'
#
loop_
_entity.id
_entity.type
_entity.pdbx_description
1 polymer ?
#
loop_
_entity_poly.entity_id
_entity_poly.type
_entity_poly.pdbx_seq_one_letter_code
_entity_poly.pdbx_strand_id
1 'polypeptide(L)' 'MIVKLKTLRTRLLTAQRELITIAANADTIPADNVMRKIADLEVTIGAIETMIEENEK' A
#
# COMPACT_ATOMS: atom_id res chain seq x y z
N MET A 1 -19.73 -2.64 4.07
CA MET A 1 -18.47 -3.32 3.69
C MET A 1 -17.47 -2.34 3.07
N ILE A 2 -17.92 -1.52 2.12
CA ILE A 2 -17.13 -0.48 1.44
C ILE A 2 -16.32 0.45 2.36
N VAL A 3 -16.91 0.95 3.46
CA VAL A 3 -16.20 1.82 4.41
C VAL A 3 -14.98 1.13 5.01
N LYS A 4 -15.09 -0.16 5.37
CA LYS A 4 -13.98 -0.94 5.93
C LYS A 4 -12.87 -1.15 4.89
N LEU A 5 -13.22 -1.40 3.63
CA LEU A 5 -12.26 -1.54 2.53
C LEU A 5 -11.51 -0.23 2.27
N LYS A 6 -12.21 0.91 2.24
CA LYS A 6 -11.59 2.23 2.11
C LYS A 6 -10.63 2.53 3.27
N THR A 7 -11.04 2.24 4.52
CA THR A 7 -10.16 2.38 5.69
C THR A 7 -8.93 1.49 5.60
N LEU A 8 -9.08 0.23 5.16
CA LEU A 8 -7.95 -0.68 4.99
C LEU A 8 -6.99 -0.18 3.91
N ARG A 9 -7.51 0.26 2.75
CA ARG A 9 -6.72 0.86 1.67
C ARG A 9 -5.91 2.04 2.17
N THR A 10 -6.51 2.96 2.94
CA THR A 10 -5.79 4.10 3.53
C THR A 10 -4.62 3.65 4.39
N ARG A 11 -4.83 2.65 5.27
CA ARG A 11 -3.77 2.13 6.15
C ARG A 11 -2.62 1.49 5.35
N LEU A 12 -2.93 0.75 4.30
CA LEU A 12 -1.92 0.11 3.45
C LEU A 12 -1.11 1.15 2.67
N LEU A 13 -1.77 2.16 2.10
CA LEU A 13 -1.09 3.28 1.43
C LEU A 13 -0.19 4.06 2.39
N THR A 14 -0.63 4.30 3.63
CA THR A 14 0.21 4.93 4.65
C THR A 14 1.44 4.08 4.94
N ALA A 15 1.29 2.77 5.17
CA ALA A 15 2.41 1.89 5.44
C ALA A 15 3.41 1.80 4.28
N GLN A 16 2.93 1.75 3.03
CA GLN A 16 3.78 1.76 1.84
C GLN A 16 4.57 3.07 1.74
N ARG A 17 3.90 4.22 1.94
CA ARG A 17 4.52 5.55 1.90
C ARG A 17 5.59 5.70 2.97
N GLU A 18 5.32 5.24 4.20
CA GLU A 18 6.31 5.28 5.28
C GLU A 18 7.60 4.54 4.89
N LEU A 19 7.51 3.33 4.33
CA LEU A 19 8.68 2.57 3.89
C LEU A 19 9.49 3.29 2.80
N ILE A 20 8.79 3.90 1.83
CA ILE A 20 9.42 4.67 0.76
C ILE A 20 10.07 5.95 1.32
N THR A 21 9.37 6.67 2.18
CA THR A 21 9.86 7.92 2.80
C THR A 21 11.07 7.67 3.70
N ILE A 22 11.13 6.55 4.43
CA ILE A 22 12.30 6.18 5.24
C ILE A 22 13.55 6.05 4.36
N ALA A 23 13.45 5.34 3.23
CA ALA A 23 14.57 5.18 2.31
C ALA A 23 14.97 6.52 1.67
N ALA A 24 13.98 7.30 1.21
CA ALA A 24 14.22 8.62 0.64
C ALA A 24 14.91 9.58 1.63
N ASN A 25 14.48 9.59 2.90
CA ASN A 25 15.09 10.42 3.94
C ASN A 25 16.50 9.98 4.32
N ALA A 26 16.87 8.73 4.01
CA ALA A 26 18.22 8.22 4.22
C ALA A 26 19.14 8.45 3.01
N ASP A 27 18.65 9.09 1.93
CA ASP A 27 19.32 9.21 0.63
C ASP A 27 19.74 7.83 0.07
N THR A 28 18.95 6.78 0.33
CA THR A 28 19.18 5.42 -0.16
C THR A 28 17.97 4.84 -0.88
N ILE A 29 18.17 3.71 -1.54
CA ILE A 29 17.05 2.84 -1.95
C ILE A 29 16.61 1.95 -0.77
N PRO A 30 15.36 1.44 -0.76
CA PRO A 30 14.96 0.45 0.22
C PRO A 30 15.80 -0.84 0.05
N ALA A 31 16.11 -1.51 1.16
CA ALA A 31 16.74 -2.83 1.09
C ALA A 31 15.84 -3.86 0.37
N ASP A 32 16.42 -4.92 -0.19
CA ASP A 32 15.69 -5.93 -1.00
C ASP A 32 14.43 -6.48 -0.32
N ASN A 33 14.52 -6.76 0.99
CA ASN A 33 13.39 -7.23 1.77
C ASN A 33 12.29 -6.16 1.92
N VAL A 34 12.66 -4.88 1.98
CA VAL A 34 11.73 -3.75 2.01
C VAL A 34 11.10 -3.54 0.64
N MET A 35 11.87 -3.65 -0.46
CA MET A 35 11.34 -3.58 -1.82
C MET A 35 10.31 -4.68 -2.09
N ARG A 36 10.58 -5.93 -1.65
CA ARG A 36 9.59 -7.03 -1.74
C ARG A 36 8.34 -6.73 -0.94
N LYS A 37 8.49 -6.23 0.29
CA LYS A 37 7.34 -5.82 1.13
C LYS A 37 6.51 -4.71 0.48
N ILE A 38 7.15 -3.73 -0.17
CA ILE A 38 6.45 -2.69 -0.93
C ILE A 38 5.65 -3.31 -2.09
N ALA A 39 6.25 -4.24 -2.84
CA ALA A 39 5.56 -4.95 -3.93
C ALA A 39 4.34 -5.75 -3.43
N ASP A 40 4.48 -6.46 -2.30
CA ASP A 40 3.36 -7.19 -1.69
C ASP A 40 2.22 -6.25 -1.25
N LEU A 41 2.57 -5.06 -0.72
CA LEU A 41 1.60 -4.02 -0.37
C LEU A 41 0.87 -3.50 -1.62
N GLU A 42 1.59 -3.25 -2.73
CA GLU A 42 0.99 -2.80 -4.00
C GLU A 42 -0.02 -3.78 -4.55
N VAL A 43 0.33 -5.07 -4.59
CA VAL A 43 -0.60 -6.13 -5.03
C VAL A 43 -1.86 -6.16 -4.17
N THR A 44 -1.69 -6.05 -2.85
CA THR A 44 -2.82 -6.06 -1.91
C THR A 44 -3.70 -4.81 -2.06
N ILE A 45 -3.11 -3.64 -2.25
CA ILE A 45 -3.82 -2.38 -2.48
C ILE A 45 -4.65 -2.47 -3.77
N GLY A 46 -4.06 -2.95 -4.86
CA GLY A 46 -4.75 -3.12 -6.14
C GLY A 46 -5.97 -4.04 -6.02
N ALA A 47 -5.84 -5.17 -5.32
CA ALA A 47 -6.97 -6.06 -5.06
C ALA A 47 -8.11 -5.37 -4.28
N ILE A 48 -7.78 -4.58 -3.26
CA ILE A 48 -8.78 -3.83 -2.48
C ILE A 48 -9.43 -2.72 -3.33
N GLU A 49 -8.66 -2.05 -4.19
CA GLU A 49 -9.18 -1.04 -5.12
C GLU A 49 -10.20 -1.66 -6.07
N THR A 50 -9.91 -2.81 -6.67
CA THR A 50 -10.88 -3.55 -7.49
C THR A 50 -12.14 -3.90 -6.70
N MET A 51 -12.00 -4.41 -5.47
CA MET A 51 -13.17 -4.72 -4.62
C MET A 51 -14.01 -3.47 -4.28
N ILE A 52 -13.37 -2.31 -4.08
CA ILE A 52 -14.05 -1.03 -3.85
C ILE A 52 -14.84 -0.63 -5.09
N GLU A 53 -14.20 -0.66 -6.27
CA GLU A 53 -14.83 -0.33 -7.55
C GLU A 53 -16.03 -1.22 -7.86
N GLU A 54 -15.94 -2.52 -7.57
CA GLU A 54 -17.04 -3.48 -7.74
C GLU A 54 -18.21 -3.21 -6.78
N ASN A 55 -17.95 -2.73 -5.56
CA ASN A 55 -18.99 -2.42 -4.58
C ASN A 55 -19.65 -1.04 -4.79
N GLU A 56 -19.08 -0.19 -5.64
CA GLU A 56 -19.61 1.14 -5.99
C GLU A 56 -20.44 1.14 -7.29
N LYS A 57 -20.48 0.00 -7.99
CA LYS A 57 -21.38 -0.25 -9.13
C LYS A 57 -22.75 -0.70 -8.67
#